data_AF-A0A381WU79-F1
#
_entry.id   AF-A0A381WU79-F1
#
_cell.length_a   1.000
_cell.length_b   1.000
_cell.length_c   1.000
_cell.angle_alpha   90.00
_cell.angle_beta   90.00
_cell.angle_gamma   90.00
#
_symmetry.space_group_name_H-M   'P 1'
#
loop_
_entity.id
_entity.type
_entity.pdbx_description
1 polymer ?
#
loop_
_entity_poly.entity_id
_entity_poly.type
_entity_poly.pdbx_seq_one_letter_code
_entity_poly.pdbx_strand_id
1 'polypeptide(L)'
;KNKLLIMGDMLELGQYSEAEHAKILQQAISLPNLKAIFVKGEKFKNLISKAKQKDKRSQFEKIHVLHKTEDFPLSLLSDLLDQKSVILIKGSRMMNMEEYVDLLKNNLL
;
A
#
# COMPACT_ATOMS: atom_id res chain seq x y z
N LYS A 1 -12.78 -13.15 1.85
CA LYS A 1 -12.67 -11.83 2.53
C LYS A 1 -11.89 -10.91 1.61
N ASN A 2 -12.43 -9.73 1.32
CA ASN A 2 -11.71 -8.70 0.56
C ASN A 2 -10.52 -8.21 1.38
N LYS A 3 -9.38 -7.98 0.73
CA LYS A 3 -8.14 -7.57 1.38
C LYS A 3 -7.66 -6.24 0.83
N LEU A 4 -7.25 -5.36 1.72
CA LEU A 4 -6.64 -4.09 1.39
C LEU A 4 -5.40 -3.88 2.25
N LEU A 5 -4.33 -3.40 1.64
CA LEU A 5 -3.06 -3.17 2.31
C LEU A 5 -2.71 -1.69 2.24
N ILE A 6 -2.23 -1.13 3.34
CA ILE A 6 -1.65 0.22 3.41
C ILE A 6 -0.24 0.06 4.00
N MET A 7 0.78 0.22 3.16
CA MET A 7 2.17 -0.11 3.51
C MET A 7 3.07 1.12 3.45
N GLY A 8 3.82 1.38 4.52
CA GLY A 8 4.87 2.39 4.56
C GLY A 8 6.25 1.77 4.41
N ASP A 9 7.23 2.54 3.94
CA ASP A 9 8.62 2.09 3.83
C ASP A 9 9.17 1.54 5.17
N MET A 10 10.01 0.52 5.04
CA MET A 10 10.85 -0.03 6.10
C MET A 10 12.26 0.55 6.00
N LEU A 11 12.53 1.63 6.73
CA LEU A 11 13.73 2.46 6.55
C LEU A 11 15.05 1.80 7.00
N GLU A 12 15.01 0.90 7.98
CA GLU A 12 16.21 0.35 8.66
C GLU A 12 16.80 -0.90 7.97
N LEU A 13 16.48 -1.13 6.69
CA LEU A 13 16.90 -2.32 5.95
C LEU A 13 18.24 -2.16 5.21
N GLY A 14 18.81 -0.95 5.18
CA GLY A 14 20.08 -0.67 4.50
C GLY A 14 20.10 -1.18 3.05
N GLN A 15 21.13 -1.93 2.68
CA GLN A 15 21.30 -2.50 1.34
C GLN A 15 20.18 -3.48 0.92
N TYR A 16 19.47 -4.08 1.87
CA TYR A 16 18.39 -5.02 1.60
C TYR A 16 17.06 -4.32 1.29
N SER A 17 17.00 -3.00 1.48
CA SER A 17 15.76 -2.22 1.36
C SER A 17 15.05 -2.47 0.02
N GLU A 18 15.73 -2.34 -1.12
CA GLU A 18 15.08 -2.52 -2.43
C GLU A 18 14.54 -3.95 -2.63
N ALA A 19 15.35 -4.97 -2.30
CA ALA A 19 14.98 -6.37 -2.47
C ALA A 19 13.80 -6.78 -1.57
N GLU A 20 13.80 -6.38 -0.30
CA GLU A 20 12.75 -6.75 0.64
C GLU A 20 11.43 -6.02 0.36
N HIS A 21 11.46 -4.75 -0.06
CA HIS A 21 10.25 -4.05 -0.51
C HIS A 21 9.68 -4.70 -1.76
N ALA A 22 10.53 -5.12 -2.72
CA ALA A 22 10.10 -5.85 -3.90
C ALA A 22 9.43 -7.18 -3.56
N LYS A 23 10.04 -7.95 -2.65
CA LYS A 23 9.52 -9.23 -2.19
C LYS A 23 8.16 -9.09 -1.50
N ILE A 24 8.01 -8.13 -0.60
CA ILE A 24 6.73 -7.88 0.09
C ILE A 24 5.67 -7.43 -0.90
N LEU A 25 6.00 -6.54 -1.84
CA LEU A 25 5.05 -6.10 -2.86
C LEU A 25 4.60 -7.27 -3.75
N GLN A 26 5.53 -8.13 -4.16
CA GLN A 26 5.21 -9.33 -4.94
C GLN A 26 4.27 -10.27 -4.18
N GLN A 27 4.56 -10.54 -2.90
CA GLN A 27 3.68 -11.34 -2.05
C GLN A 27 2.29 -10.71 -1.91
N ALA A 28 2.22 -9.39 -1.74
CA ALA A 28 0.96 -8.66 -1.61
C ALA A 28 0.10 -8.79 -2.88
N ILE A 29 0.69 -8.58 -4.06
CA ILE A 29 -0.01 -8.70 -5.35
C ILE A 29 -0.56 -10.12 -5.57
N SER A 30 0.15 -11.15 -5.10
CA SER A 30 -0.28 -12.54 -5.20
C SER A 30 -1.40 -12.92 -4.23
N LEU A 31 -1.85 -12.04 -3.34
CA LEU A 31 -2.89 -12.36 -2.37
C LEU A 31 -4.25 -12.57 -3.06
N PRO A 32 -4.97 -13.67 -2.75
CA PRO A 32 -6.33 -13.85 -3.24
C PRO A 32 -7.26 -12.81 -2.63
N ASN A 33 -8.21 -12.33 -3.43
CA ASN A 33 -9.19 -11.30 -3.08
C ASN A 33 -8.57 -9.94 -2.69
N LEU A 34 -7.36 -9.65 -3.18
CA LEU A 34 -6.77 -8.33 -3.08
C LEU A 34 -7.57 -7.31 -3.90
N LYS A 35 -8.02 -6.24 -3.22
CA LYS A 35 -8.76 -5.13 -3.82
C LYS A 35 -7.84 -3.97 -4.18
N ALA A 36 -7.00 -3.55 -3.24
CA ALA A 36 -6.04 -2.46 -3.45
C ALA A 36 -4.82 -2.59 -2.52
N ILE A 37 -3.72 -2.00 -2.95
CA ILE A 37 -2.52 -1.75 -2.14
C ILE A 37 -2.22 -0.25 -2.22
N PHE A 38 -2.15 0.40 -1.08
CA PHE A 38 -1.65 1.76 -0.94
C PHE A 38 -0.24 1.70 -0.37
N VAL A 39 0.69 2.45 -0.96
CA VAL A 39 2.06 2.52 -0.47
C VAL A 39 2.49 3.95 -0.16
N LYS A 40 3.22 4.16 0.92
CA LYS A 40 3.80 5.44 1.35
C LYS A 40 5.31 5.31 1.46
N GLY A 41 6.03 6.27 0.87
CA GLY A 41 7.48 6.37 0.98
C GLY A 41 8.22 6.21 -0.35
N GLU A 42 9.46 6.71 -0.36
CA GLU A 42 10.27 6.80 -1.58
C GLU A 42 10.78 5.44 -2.05
N LYS A 43 10.97 4.45 -1.16
CA LYS A 43 11.43 3.10 -1.56
C LYS A 43 10.35 2.40 -2.39
N PHE A 44 9.11 2.35 -1.90
CA PHE A 44 8.00 1.80 -2.69
C PHE A 44 7.72 2.60 -3.97
N LYS A 45 7.73 3.93 -3.91
CA LYS A 45 7.53 4.79 -5.09
C LYS A 45 8.57 4.53 -6.19
N ASN A 46 9.84 4.45 -5.82
CA ASN A 46 10.93 4.16 -6.76
C ASN A 46 10.79 2.76 -7.35
N LEU A 47 10.46 1.77 -6.52
CA LEU A 47 10.23 0.38 -6.96
C LEU A 47 9.10 0.31 -8.00
N ILE A 48 7.96 0.94 -7.74
CA ILE A 48 6.80 0.94 -8.65
C ILE A 48 7.12 1.70 -9.93
N SER A 49 7.81 2.83 -9.84
CA SER A 49 8.23 3.61 -11.00
C SER A 49 9.14 2.79 -11.93
N LYS A 50 10.13 2.09 -11.35
CA LYS A 50 11.01 1.17 -12.10
C LYS A 50 10.24 0.01 -12.73
N ALA A 51 9.27 -0.56 -12.02
CA ALA A 51 8.47 -1.67 -12.52
C ALA A 51 7.56 -1.26 -13.70
N LYS A 52 6.86 -0.12 -13.59
CA LYS A 52 5.98 0.40 -14.66
C LYS A 52 6.75 0.78 -15.94
N GLN A 53 8.00 1.18 -15.83
CA GLN A 53 8.86 1.46 -17.01
C GLN A 53 9.28 0.19 -17.74
N LYS A 54 9.51 -0.91 -17.01
CA LYS A 54 9.98 -2.18 -17.59
C LYS A 54 8.86 -3.04 -18.14
N ASP A 55 7.67 -2.97 -17.54
CA ASP A 55 6.56 -3.88 -17.86
C ASP A 55 5.25 -3.09 -17.95
N LYS A 56 4.61 -3.07 -19.12
CA LYS A 56 3.27 -2.48 -19.33
C LYS A 56 2.13 -3.35 -18.76
N ARG A 57 2.38 -4.10 -17.69
CA ARG A 57 1.41 -5.11 -17.17
C ARG A 57 0.37 -4.48 -16.25
N SER A 58 -0.87 -4.97 -16.38
CA SER A 58 -2.03 -4.65 -15.52
C SER A 58 -1.85 -5.03 -14.05
N GLN A 59 -0.83 -5.81 -13.69
CA GLN A 59 -0.61 -6.29 -12.31
C GLN A 59 -0.39 -5.15 -11.29
N PHE A 60 -0.05 -3.95 -11.74
CA PHE A 60 0.14 -2.76 -10.89
C PHE A 60 -1.09 -1.83 -10.85
N GLU A 61 -2.20 -2.17 -11.51
CA GLU A 61 -3.42 -1.33 -11.53
C GLU A 61 -4.02 -1.14 -10.13
N LYS A 62 -3.86 -2.14 -9.26
CA LYS A 62 -4.35 -2.10 -7.88
C LYS A 62 -3.40 -1.40 -6.91
N ILE A 63 -2.28 -0.85 -7.39
CA ILE A 63 -1.24 -0.25 -6.55
C ILE A 63 -1.29 1.27 -6.69
N HIS A 64 -1.54 1.93 -5.56
CA HIS A 64 -1.66 3.37 -5.42
C HIS A 64 -0.51 3.90 -4.57
N VAL A 65 0.27 4.85 -5.12
CA VAL A 65 1.31 5.53 -4.35
C VAL A 65 0.68 6.73 -3.67
N LEU A 66 0.84 6.85 -2.36
CA LEU A 66 0.35 7.96 -1.56
C LEU A 66 1.37 9.10 -1.57
N HIS A 67 0.92 10.28 -1.98
CA HIS A 67 1.71 11.49 -1.98
C HIS A 67 1.35 12.37 -0.78
N LYS A 68 2.33 13.09 -0.20
CA LYS A 68 2.10 13.97 0.97
C LYS A 68 1.05 15.06 0.72
N THR A 69 0.88 15.46 -0.53
CA THR A 69 0.01 16.57 -0.95
C THR A 69 -1.38 16.10 -1.37
N GLU A 70 -1.63 14.80 -1.37
CA GLU A 70 -2.90 14.23 -1.83
C GLU A 70 -3.68 13.67 -0.64
N ASP A 71 -4.99 13.91 -0.65
CA ASP A 71 -5.89 13.31 0.32
C ASP A 71 -5.96 11.79 0.12
N PHE A 72 -6.14 11.07 1.22
CA PHE A 72 -6.34 9.63 1.15
C PHE A 72 -7.70 9.32 0.50
N PRO A 73 -7.78 8.42 -0.52
CA PRO A 73 -9.00 8.22 -1.30
C PRO A 73 -10.03 7.34 -0.56
N LEU A 74 -10.68 7.92 0.44
CA LEU A 74 -11.69 7.26 1.29
C LEU A 74 -12.87 6.68 0.50
N SER A 75 -13.36 7.40 -0.52
CA SER A 75 -14.46 6.94 -1.37
C SER A 75 -14.14 5.64 -2.10
N LEU A 76 -12.95 5.57 -2.70
CA LEU A 76 -12.45 4.35 -3.34
C LEU A 76 -12.41 3.17 -2.35
N LEU A 77 -12.01 3.43 -1.10
CA LEU A 77 -12.01 2.39 -0.08
C LEU A 77 -13.43 1.88 0.23
N SER A 78 -14.40 2.79 0.37
CA SER A 78 -15.78 2.43 0.66
C SER A 78 -16.38 1.53 -0.42
N ASP A 79 -16.05 1.78 -1.69
CA ASP A 79 -16.54 0.97 -2.81
C ASP A 79 -15.90 -0.43 -2.88
N LEU A 80 -14.68 -0.57 -2.34
CA LEU A 80 -13.91 -1.81 -2.41
C LEU A 80 -14.15 -2.75 -1.22
N LEU A 81 -14.72 -2.26 -0.12
CA LEU A 81 -14.76 -2.97 1.15
C LEU A 81 -16.21 -3.27 1.60
N ASP A 82 -16.36 -4.40 2.32
CA ASP A 82 -17.58 -4.81 2.99
C ASP A 82 -17.30 -5.13 4.48
N GLN A 83 -18.33 -5.48 5.25
CA GLN A 83 -18.20 -5.80 6.68
C GLN A 83 -17.27 -6.98 7.01
N LYS A 84 -16.91 -7.81 6.01
CA LYS A 84 -16.00 -8.96 6.16
C LYS A 84 -14.60 -8.67 5.60
N SER A 85 -14.37 -7.45 5.11
CA SER A 85 -13.06 -7.00 4.65
C SER A 85 -12.01 -7.00 5.75
N VAL A 86 -10.75 -7.10 5.34
CA VAL A 86 -9.59 -6.94 6.22
C VAL A 86 -8.68 -5.87 5.64
N ILE A 87 -8.35 -4.88 6.45
CA ILE A 87 -7.35 -3.85 6.15
C ILE A 87 -6.10 -4.15 6.98
N LEU A 88 -4.95 -4.31 6.31
CA LEU A 88 -3.65 -4.40 6.97
C LEU A 88 -2.90 -3.10 6.80
N ILE A 89 -2.48 -2.51 7.91
CA ILE A 89 -1.67 -1.28 7.94
C ILE A 89 -0.32 -1.61 8.55
N LYS A 90 0.78 -1.35 7.83
CA LYS A 90 2.13 -1.67 8.30
C LYS A 90 3.18 -0.72 7.72
N GLY A 91 4.17 -0.34 8.52
CA GLY A 91 5.33 0.42 8.07
C GLY A 91 6.30 0.67 9.22
N SER A 92 7.42 1.34 8.95
CA SER A 92 8.30 1.84 10.03
C SER A 92 7.64 2.96 10.83
N ARG A 93 8.13 3.23 12.05
CA ARG A 93 7.59 4.28 12.92
C ARG A 93 7.58 5.65 12.24
N MET A 94 8.66 5.98 11.51
CA MET A 94 8.81 7.24 10.79
C MET A 94 7.81 7.42 9.62
N MET A 95 7.08 6.38 9.23
CA MET A 95 6.02 6.49 8.22
C MET A 95 4.70 6.99 8.79
N ASN A 96 4.58 7.10 10.12
CA ASN A 96 3.36 7.52 10.82
C ASN A 96 2.11 6.79 10.31
N MET A 97 2.19 5.47 10.19
CA MET A 97 1.08 4.69 9.61
C MET A 97 -0.18 4.70 10.49
N GLU A 98 -0.03 5.06 11.78
CA GLU A 98 -1.14 5.32 12.69
C GLU A 98 -2.10 6.41 12.18
N GLU A 99 -1.62 7.38 11.38
CA GLU A 99 -2.47 8.43 10.79
C GLU A 99 -3.58 7.81 9.93
N TYR A 100 -3.28 6.70 9.23
CA TYR A 100 -4.28 5.97 8.45
C TYR A 100 -5.21 5.14 9.34
N VAL A 101 -4.74 4.66 10.49
CA VAL A 101 -5.62 3.96 11.44
C VAL A 101 -6.69 4.93 11.94
N ASP A 102 -6.28 6.12 12.38
CA ASP A 102 -7.19 7.13 12.92
C ASP A 102 -8.12 7.69 11.84
N LEU A 103 -7.60 7.93 10.63
CA LEU A 103 -8.39 8.35 9.47
C LEU A 103 -9.49 7.34 9.14
N LEU A 104 -9.20 6.04 9.16
CA LEU A 104 -10.22 5.01 8.86
C LEU A 104 -11.24 4.88 9.99
N LYS A 105 -10.81 4.95 11.25
CA LYS A 105 -11.72 4.92 12.42
C LYS A 105 -12.70 6.09 12.45
N ASN A 106 -12.30 7.25 11.94
CA ASN A 106 -13.17 8.44 11.98
C ASN A 106 -14.12 8.54 10.78
N ASN A 107 -13.93 7.73 9.74
CA ASN A 107 -14.66 7.87 8.47
C ASN A 107 -15.31 6.59 7.93
N LEU A 108 -14.81 5.40 8.29
CA LEU A 108 -15.21 4.13 7.66
C LEU A 108 -15.55 2.99 8.64
N LEU A 109 -15.01 3.02 9.86
CA LEU A 109 -15.21 2.00 10.90
C LEU A 109 -16.00 2.57 12.07
#